data_AF-A0A662KE63-F1
#
_entry.id   AF-A0A662KE63-F1
#
_cell.length_a   1.000
_cell.length_b   1.000
_cell.length_c   1.000
_cell.angle_alpha   90.00
_cell.angle_beta   90.00
_cell.angle_gamma   90.00
#
_symmetry.space_group_name_H-M   'P 1'
#
loop_
_entity.id
_entity.type
_entity.pdbx_description
1 polymer ?
#
loop_
_entity_poly.entity_id
_entity_poly.type
_entity_poly.pdbx_seq_one_letter_code
_entity_poly.pdbx_strand_id
1 'polypeptide(L)'
;MIVYLVVCIACAAVLAVVYKSIPYFRFAYPSAKVQAIGNPFVEEREINKLLELKSLESFKNAVNSFKDYKLKGERACEIHSSLEDHLIESIEMLKRDCTKKLRKFFDAYINLRDGEKLKHVIKKKIAGEKIEEVKVFSQEARRLINLIKFSSLEEIPDLIKDTYKELADLLRKGERDTFAIDASIDRENLKRLMEVKVPKEVREIYKEFVLR
;
A
#
# COMPACT_ATOMS: atom_id res chain seq x y z
N MET A 1 -9.95 -24.42 52.43
CA MET A 1 -10.63 -24.67 51.13
C MET A 1 -11.12 -23.38 50.46
N ILE A 2 -11.84 -22.50 51.17
CA ILE A 2 -12.32 -21.21 50.63
C ILE A 2 -11.17 -20.29 50.15
N VAL A 3 -10.08 -20.19 50.91
CA VAL A 3 -8.91 -19.35 50.54
C VAL A 3 -8.27 -19.80 49.23
N TYR A 4 -8.11 -21.11 49.01
CA TYR A 4 -7.58 -21.65 47.75
C TYR A 4 -8.49 -21.37 46.56
N LEU A 5 -9.82 -21.40 46.76
CA LEU A 5 -10.79 -21.11 45.72
C LEU A 5 -10.73 -19.63 45.30
N VAL A 6 -10.59 -18.71 46.27
CA VAL A 6 -10.43 -17.27 46.01
C VAL A 6 -9.12 -16.98 45.27
N VAL A 7 -8.02 -17.64 45.64
CA VAL A 7 -6.72 -17.49 44.96
C VAL A 7 -6.79 -18.02 43.52
N CYS A 8 -7.43 -19.16 43.28
CA CYS A 8 -7.61 -19.70 41.93
C CYS A 8 -8.44 -18.76 41.04
N ILE A 9 -9.51 -18.16 41.56
CA ILE A 9 -10.35 -17.21 40.81
C ILE A 9 -9.57 -15.93 40.50
N ALA A 10 -8.79 -15.41 41.46
CA ALA A 10 -7.94 -14.24 41.25
C ALA A 10 -6.86 -14.50 40.18
N CYS A 11 -6.19 -15.65 40.22
CA CYS A 11 -5.22 -16.05 39.19
C CYS A 11 -5.87 -16.20 37.81
N ALA A 12 -7.05 -16.81 37.72
CA ALA A 12 -7.79 -16.94 36.46
C ALA A 12 -8.20 -15.56 35.89
N ALA A 13 -8.62 -14.64 36.75
CA ALA A 13 -8.96 -13.27 36.35
C ALA A 13 -7.74 -12.50 35.83
N VAL A 14 -6.59 -12.60 36.51
CA VAL A 14 -5.33 -11.98 36.06
C VAL A 14 -4.88 -12.57 34.72
N LEU A 15 -4.92 -13.89 34.57
CA LEU A 15 -4.59 -14.56 33.31
C LEU A 15 -5.54 -14.14 32.18
N ALA A 16 -6.83 -13.99 32.46
CA ALA A 16 -7.80 -13.51 31.47
C ALA A 16 -7.54 -12.07 31.03
N VAL A 17 -7.18 -11.17 31.96
CA VAL A 17 -6.83 -9.78 31.66
C VAL A 17 -5.54 -9.71 30.85
N VAL A 18 -4.50 -10.45 31.26
CA VAL A 18 -3.24 -10.51 30.52
C VAL A 18 -3.48 -11.05 29.12
N TYR A 19 -4.21 -12.14 28.97
CA TYR A 19 -4.51 -12.73 27.67
C TYR A 19 -5.31 -11.80 26.76
N LYS A 20 -6.25 -11.03 27.33
CA LYS A 20 -7.01 -10.00 26.62
C LYS A 20 -6.15 -8.80 26.18
N SER A 21 -5.06 -8.52 26.89
CA SER A 21 -4.15 -7.39 26.63
C SER A 21 -2.99 -7.72 25.68
N ILE A 22 -2.59 -9.00 25.56
CA ILE A 22 -1.54 -9.46 24.63
C ILE A 22 -1.68 -8.92 23.19
N PRO A 23 -2.88 -8.85 22.58
CA PRO A 23 -3.05 -8.31 21.24
C PRO A 23 -2.62 -6.83 21.12
N TYR A 24 -2.86 -6.01 22.14
CA TYR A 24 -2.47 -4.59 22.16
C TYR A 24 -0.95 -4.42 22.24
N PHE A 25 -0.26 -5.26 23.02
CA PHE A 25 1.21 -5.26 23.08
C PHE A 25 1.86 -5.58 21.72
N ARG A 26 1.20 -6.38 20.86
CA ARG A 26 1.70 -6.68 19.51
C ARG A 26 1.67 -5.48 18.56
N PHE A 27 0.91 -4.44 18.86
CA PHE A 27 0.88 -3.19 18.09
C PHE A 27 1.68 -2.06 18.75
N ALA A 28 2.04 -2.19 20.03
CA ALA A 28 2.81 -1.18 20.75
C ALA A 28 4.17 -0.89 20.09
N TYR A 29 4.93 -1.93 19.74
CA TYR A 29 6.24 -1.76 19.08
C TYR A 29 6.14 -1.13 17.68
N PRO A 30 5.32 -1.65 16.74
CA PRO A 30 5.15 -1.00 15.44
C PRO A 30 4.66 0.46 15.57
N SER A 31 3.72 0.74 16.48
CA SER A 31 3.20 2.09 16.67
C SER A 31 4.25 3.05 17.22
N ALA A 32 5.02 2.62 18.23
CA ALA A 32 6.12 3.41 18.78
C ALA A 32 7.21 3.67 17.73
N LYS A 33 7.50 2.68 16.87
CA LYS A 33 8.45 2.84 15.77
C LYS A 33 7.96 3.84 14.72
N VAL A 34 6.69 3.79 14.33
CA VAL A 34 6.08 4.79 13.43
C VAL A 34 6.16 6.19 14.05
N GLN A 35 5.82 6.32 15.33
CA GLN A 35 5.90 7.60 16.03
C GLN A 35 7.33 8.13 16.14
N ALA A 36 8.31 7.25 16.34
CA ALA A 36 9.73 7.62 16.41
C ALA A 36 10.32 8.04 15.05
N ILE A 37 9.87 7.43 13.95
CA ILE A 37 10.20 7.89 12.58
C ILE A 37 9.50 9.23 12.32
N GLY A 38 8.23 9.32 12.71
CA GLY A 38 7.39 10.49 12.51
C GLY A 38 7.19 10.83 11.03
N ASN A 39 6.59 11.98 10.78
CA ASN A 39 6.60 12.59 9.45
C ASN A 39 6.70 14.11 9.63
N PRO A 40 7.87 14.72 9.32
CA PRO A 40 8.06 16.15 9.52
C PRO A 40 7.09 16.99 8.67
N PHE A 41 6.58 16.42 7.57
CA PHE A 41 5.67 17.09 6.65
C PHE A 41 4.19 16.98 7.07
N VAL A 42 3.90 16.55 8.31
CA VAL A 42 2.57 16.74 8.91
C VAL A 42 2.43 18.16 9.47
N GLU A 43 3.55 18.82 9.79
CA GLU A 43 3.56 20.19 10.28
C GLU A 43 3.47 21.20 9.13
N GLU A 44 2.49 22.10 9.21
CA GLU A 44 2.27 23.16 8.21
C GLU A 44 3.51 24.02 8.00
N ARG A 45 4.26 24.30 9.07
CA ARG A 45 5.51 25.06 9.01
C ARG A 45 6.53 24.43 8.07
N GLU A 46 6.71 23.11 8.14
CA GLU A 46 7.70 22.41 7.30
C GLU A 46 7.24 22.31 5.86
N ILE A 47 5.93 22.16 5.61
CA ILE A 47 5.36 22.24 4.25
C ILE A 47 5.59 23.65 3.66
N ASN A 48 5.29 24.71 4.41
CA ASN A 48 5.43 26.08 3.94
C ASN A 48 6.87 26.41 3.54
N LYS A 49 7.85 25.96 4.32
CA LYS A 49 9.27 26.08 3.94
C LYS A 49 9.58 25.42 2.60
N LEU A 50 9.00 24.26 2.30
CA LEU A 50 9.20 23.57 1.02
C LEU A 50 8.55 24.32 -0.15
N LEU A 51 7.39 24.97 0.07
CA LEU A 51 6.68 25.74 -0.95
C LEU A 51 7.43 27.00 -1.39
N GLU A 52 8.26 27.57 -0.50
CA GLU A 52 9.06 28.76 -0.81
C GLU A 52 10.31 28.46 -1.66
N LEU A 53 10.63 27.18 -1.88
CA LEU A 53 11.82 26.77 -2.61
C LEU A 53 11.66 26.97 -4.12
N LYS A 54 12.64 27.63 -4.73
CA LYS A 54 12.60 28.03 -6.14
C LYS A 54 13.27 27.06 -7.11
N SER A 55 13.81 25.94 -6.61
CA SER A 55 14.49 24.95 -7.45
C SER A 55 14.30 23.52 -6.92
N LEU A 56 14.34 22.55 -7.84
CA LEU A 56 14.28 21.12 -7.51
C LEU A 56 15.48 20.66 -6.68
N GLU A 57 16.64 21.26 -6.89
CA GLU A 57 17.84 20.97 -6.10
C GLU A 57 17.68 21.45 -4.65
N SER A 58 17.18 22.68 -4.46
CA SER A 58 16.88 23.20 -3.13
C SER A 58 15.82 22.36 -2.42
N PHE A 59 14.77 21.93 -3.13
CA PHE A 59 13.77 21.00 -2.60
C PHE A 59 14.38 19.68 -2.15
N LYS A 60 15.16 19.02 -3.02
CA LYS A 60 15.84 17.76 -2.71
C LYS A 60 16.75 17.90 -1.48
N ASN A 61 17.53 18.97 -1.41
CA ASN A 61 18.45 19.21 -0.30
C ASN A 61 17.70 19.50 1.01
N ALA A 62 16.59 20.25 0.95
CA ALA A 62 15.74 20.50 2.11
C ALA A 62 15.13 19.20 2.64
N VAL A 63 14.59 18.34 1.77
CA VAL A 63 14.04 17.05 2.21
C VAL A 63 15.14 16.11 2.73
N ASN A 64 16.32 16.09 2.10
CA ASN A 64 17.46 15.28 2.57
C ASN A 64 18.10 15.78 3.86
N SER A 65 17.72 16.96 4.35
CA SER A 65 18.15 17.43 5.68
C SER A 65 17.48 16.65 6.82
N PHE A 66 16.36 15.98 6.55
CA PHE A 66 15.69 15.10 7.50
C PHE A 66 16.37 13.73 7.54
N LYS A 67 16.61 13.23 8.77
CA LYS A 67 17.44 12.05 9.07
C LYS A 67 17.12 10.81 8.23
N ASP A 68 15.85 10.57 7.94
CA ASP A 68 15.37 9.34 7.31
C ASP A 68 15.19 9.47 5.79
N TYR A 69 15.49 10.62 5.19
CA TYR A 69 15.29 10.89 3.77
C TYR A 69 16.61 10.93 3.00
N LYS A 70 16.64 10.26 1.85
CA LYS A 70 17.78 10.22 0.92
C LYS A 70 17.31 10.20 -0.53
N LEU A 71 16.65 11.27 -0.93
CA LEU A 71 16.14 11.48 -2.27
C LEU A 71 17.26 11.58 -3.29
N LYS A 72 17.05 10.93 -4.43
CA LYS A 72 17.95 10.89 -5.59
C LYS A 72 17.28 11.51 -6.82
N GLY A 73 18.09 11.83 -7.83
CA GLY A 73 17.63 12.40 -9.10
C GLY A 73 17.85 13.89 -9.24
N GLU A 74 17.70 14.36 -10.47
CA GLU A 74 17.83 15.77 -10.87
C GLU A 74 16.52 16.29 -11.48
N ARG A 75 15.76 15.41 -12.13
CA ARG A 75 14.46 15.74 -12.71
C ARG A 75 13.32 15.49 -11.72
N ALA A 76 12.22 16.22 -11.87
CA ALA A 76 11.04 16.06 -11.02
C ALA A 76 10.51 14.61 -10.98
N CYS A 77 10.53 13.92 -12.12
CA CYS A 77 10.10 12.52 -12.21
C CYS A 77 11.02 11.56 -11.43
N GLU A 78 12.32 11.82 -11.39
CA GLU A 78 13.29 10.99 -10.66
C GLU A 78 13.18 11.21 -9.15
N ILE A 79 13.04 12.47 -8.75
CA ILE A 79 12.81 12.85 -7.34
C ILE A 79 11.49 12.24 -6.85
N HIS A 80 10.42 12.33 -7.65
CA HIS A 80 9.14 11.69 -7.34
C HIS A 80 9.28 10.17 -7.22
N SER A 81 9.96 9.50 -8.17
CA SER A 81 10.21 8.06 -8.05
C SER A 81 11.01 7.70 -6.81
N SER A 82 11.98 8.54 -6.40
CA SER A 82 12.75 8.33 -5.18
C SER A 82 11.90 8.49 -3.90
N LEU A 83 10.89 9.37 -3.92
CA LEU A 83 9.91 9.51 -2.85
C LEU A 83 8.97 8.30 -2.79
N GLU A 84 8.52 7.80 -3.95
CA GLU A 84 7.71 6.57 -4.02
C GLU A 84 8.48 5.37 -3.45
N ASP A 85 9.77 5.22 -3.77
CA ASP A 85 10.62 4.17 -3.22
C ASP A 85 10.70 4.24 -1.70
N HIS A 86 10.93 5.44 -1.15
CA HIS A 86 11.01 5.66 0.29
C HIS A 86 9.70 5.31 1.02
N LEU A 87 8.56 5.69 0.43
CA LEU A 87 7.24 5.34 0.95
C LEU A 87 7.06 3.82 0.99
N ILE A 88 7.42 3.12 -0.09
CA ILE A 88 7.26 1.67 -0.20
C ILE A 88 8.22 0.93 0.74
N GLU A 89 9.46 1.39 0.88
CA GLU A 89 10.41 0.86 1.86
C GLU A 89 9.88 0.99 3.29
N SER A 90 9.27 2.14 3.60
CA SER A 90 8.63 2.39 4.89
C SER A 90 7.45 1.45 5.12
N ILE A 91 6.58 1.27 4.13
CA ILE A 91 5.44 0.34 4.20
C ILE A 91 5.91 -1.11 4.39
N GLU A 92 6.91 -1.56 3.64
CA GLU A 92 7.46 -2.91 3.74
C GLU A 92 8.12 -3.16 5.11
N MET A 93 8.79 -2.15 5.66
CA MET A 93 9.29 -2.22 7.04
C MET A 93 8.14 -2.39 8.04
N LEU A 94 7.08 -1.59 7.94
CA LEU A 94 5.91 -1.72 8.83
C LEU A 94 5.22 -3.08 8.68
N LYS A 95 5.09 -3.57 7.45
CA LYS A 95 4.54 -4.90 7.14
C LYS A 95 5.35 -6.03 7.78
N ARG A 96 6.69 -5.92 7.83
CA ARG A 96 7.55 -6.89 8.52
C ARG A 96 7.31 -6.90 10.02
N ASP A 97 7.19 -5.73 10.63
CA ASP A 97 7.05 -5.56 12.08
C ASP A 97 5.63 -5.81 12.60
N CYS A 98 4.62 -5.74 11.73
CA CYS A 98 3.21 -5.98 12.07
C CYS A 98 2.81 -7.46 12.10
N THR A 99 1.65 -7.72 12.71
CA THR A 99 1.07 -9.07 12.76
C THR A 99 0.74 -9.61 11.37
N LYS A 100 0.85 -10.94 11.17
CA LYS A 100 0.55 -11.61 9.89
C LYS A 100 -0.83 -11.26 9.32
N LYS A 101 -1.82 -10.98 10.18
CA LYS A 101 -3.18 -10.59 9.76
C LYS A 101 -3.21 -9.22 9.09
N LEU A 102 -2.34 -8.29 9.49
CA LEU A 102 -2.27 -6.94 8.91
C LEU A 102 -1.42 -6.90 7.64
N ARG A 103 -0.58 -7.91 7.37
CA ARG A 103 0.23 -7.97 6.14
C ARG A 103 -0.61 -7.89 4.87
N LYS A 104 -1.76 -8.57 4.85
CA LYS A 104 -2.70 -8.54 3.73
C LYS A 104 -3.24 -7.13 3.43
N PHE A 105 -3.33 -6.28 4.44
CA PHE A 105 -3.74 -4.88 4.24
C PHE A 105 -2.64 -4.11 3.51
N PHE A 106 -1.38 -4.24 3.96
CA PHE A 106 -0.25 -3.61 3.27
C PHE A 106 -0.07 -4.16 1.84
N ASP A 107 -0.24 -5.46 1.63
CA ASP A 107 -0.21 -6.07 0.29
C ASP A 107 -1.29 -5.47 -0.62
N ALA A 108 -2.53 -5.35 -0.13
CA ALA A 108 -3.63 -4.75 -0.89
C ALA A 108 -3.37 -3.27 -1.18
N TYR A 109 -2.81 -2.51 -0.24
CA TYR A 109 -2.47 -1.11 -0.43
C TYR A 109 -1.33 -0.91 -1.46
N ILE A 110 -0.31 -1.76 -1.43
CA ILE A 110 0.76 -1.75 -2.45
C ILE A 110 0.17 -2.10 -3.82
N ASN A 111 -0.71 -3.11 -3.91
CA ASN A 111 -1.37 -3.48 -5.16
C ASN A 111 -2.24 -2.35 -5.72
N LEU A 112 -2.90 -1.55 -4.87
CA LEU A 112 -3.62 -0.34 -5.28
C LEU A 112 -2.67 0.66 -5.96
N ARG A 113 -1.46 0.87 -5.42
CA ARG A 113 -0.44 1.75 -6.01
C ARG A 113 0.08 1.21 -7.35
N ASP A 114 0.32 -0.09 -7.44
CA ASP A 114 0.73 -0.75 -8.69
C ASP A 114 -0.37 -0.71 -9.77
N GLY A 115 -1.64 -0.48 -9.37
CA GLY A 115 -2.78 -0.34 -10.28
C GLY A 115 -2.58 0.74 -11.35
N GLU A 116 -1.98 1.88 -11.00
CA GLU A 116 -1.64 2.95 -11.97
C GLU A 116 -0.68 2.46 -13.06
N LYS A 117 0.29 1.63 -12.67
CA LYS A 117 1.26 1.05 -13.59
C LYS A 117 0.59 0.02 -14.50
N LEU A 118 -0.35 -0.76 -13.97
CA LEU A 118 -1.16 -1.69 -14.77
C LEU A 118 -2.03 -0.96 -15.79
N LYS A 119 -2.73 0.10 -15.39
CA LYS A 119 -3.52 0.96 -16.30
C LYS A 119 -2.68 1.44 -17.48
N HIS A 120 -1.49 1.96 -17.19
CA HIS A 120 -0.55 2.42 -18.22
C HIS A 120 -0.17 1.31 -19.20
N VAL A 121 0.14 0.12 -18.69
CA VAL A 121 0.50 -1.05 -19.51
C VAL A 121 -0.65 -1.47 -20.43
N ILE A 122 -1.88 -1.55 -19.90
CA ILE A 122 -3.07 -1.91 -20.69
C ILE A 122 -3.35 -0.88 -21.77
N LYS A 123 -3.29 0.42 -21.44
CA LYS A 123 -3.48 1.51 -22.41
C LYS A 123 -2.47 1.45 -23.54
N LYS A 124 -1.19 1.22 -23.22
CA LYS A 124 -0.14 1.01 -24.23
C LYS A 124 -0.39 -0.22 -25.10
N LYS A 125 -0.85 -1.33 -24.52
CA LYS A 125 -1.23 -2.52 -25.30
C LYS A 125 -2.35 -2.23 -26.28
N ILE A 126 -3.38 -1.51 -25.85
CA ILE A 126 -4.50 -1.11 -26.70
C ILE A 126 -4.04 -0.20 -27.84
N ALA A 127 -3.15 0.75 -27.56
CA ALA A 127 -2.59 1.65 -28.55
C ALA A 127 -1.57 0.99 -29.50
N GLY A 128 -1.21 -0.28 -29.27
CA GLY A 128 -0.16 -0.97 -30.04
C GLY A 128 1.24 -0.41 -29.79
N GLU A 129 1.44 0.31 -28.68
CA GLU A 129 2.71 0.95 -28.35
C GLU A 129 3.69 -0.01 -27.67
N LYS A 130 4.98 0.32 -27.81
CA LYS A 130 6.03 -0.38 -27.06
C LYS A 130 5.91 -0.09 -25.57
N ILE A 131 5.84 -1.16 -24.78
CA ILE A 131 5.84 -1.10 -23.32
C ILE A 131 7.28 -1.18 -22.84
N GLU A 132 7.76 -0.10 -22.24
CA GLU A 132 9.07 -0.02 -21.62
C GLU A 132 9.13 -0.83 -20.33
N GLU A 133 10.23 -0.77 -19.58
CA GLU A 133 10.28 -1.37 -18.26
C GLU A 133 9.42 -0.55 -17.30
N VAL A 134 8.48 -1.21 -16.64
CA VAL A 134 7.55 -0.58 -15.71
C VAL A 134 7.92 -1.00 -14.30
N LYS A 135 8.36 -0.02 -13.52
CA LYS A 135 8.69 -0.23 -12.11
C LYS A 135 7.41 -0.41 -11.30
N VAL A 136 7.29 -1.57 -10.67
CA VAL A 136 6.23 -1.94 -9.73
C VAL A 136 6.82 -2.50 -8.45
N PHE A 137 6.05 -2.35 -7.38
CA PHE A 137 6.46 -2.62 -6.02
C PHE A 137 6.19 -4.07 -5.60
N SER A 138 5.03 -4.62 -5.97
CA SER A 138 4.67 -6.00 -5.64
C SER A 138 5.22 -7.01 -6.64
N GLN A 139 5.56 -8.20 -6.14
CA GLN A 139 5.97 -9.32 -6.99
C GLN A 139 4.81 -9.83 -7.87
N GLU A 140 3.57 -9.75 -7.36
CA GLU A 140 2.36 -10.12 -8.08
C GLU A 140 2.15 -9.22 -9.30
N ALA A 141 2.17 -7.89 -9.12
CA ALA A 141 2.04 -6.95 -10.24
C ALA A 141 3.19 -7.11 -11.24
N ARG A 142 4.43 -7.35 -10.77
CA ARG A 142 5.58 -7.59 -11.66
C ARG A 142 5.36 -8.79 -12.57
N ARG A 143 4.88 -9.91 -12.02
CA ARG A 143 4.57 -11.11 -12.79
C ARG A 143 3.45 -10.84 -13.78
N LEU A 144 2.37 -10.20 -13.33
CA LEU A 144 1.22 -9.91 -14.18
C LEU A 144 1.57 -8.97 -15.34
N ILE A 145 2.24 -7.86 -15.07
CA ILE A 145 2.66 -6.90 -16.11
C ILE A 145 3.61 -7.55 -17.10
N ASN A 146 4.53 -8.41 -16.65
CA ASN A 146 5.41 -9.14 -17.55
C ASN A 146 4.61 -10.08 -18.46
N LEU A 147 3.64 -10.83 -17.93
CA LEU A 147 2.77 -11.69 -18.76
C LEU A 147 2.01 -10.86 -19.80
N ILE A 148 1.36 -9.77 -19.37
CA ILE A 148 0.64 -8.86 -20.26
C ILE A 148 1.57 -8.31 -21.35
N LYS A 149 2.78 -7.89 -21.00
CA LYS A 149 3.75 -7.31 -21.94
C LYS A 149 4.08 -8.26 -23.10
N PHE A 150 4.20 -9.56 -22.85
CA PHE A 150 4.55 -10.55 -23.86
C PHE A 150 3.35 -11.22 -24.55
N SER A 151 2.13 -10.99 -24.06
CA SER A 151 0.91 -11.51 -24.66
C SER A 151 0.30 -10.58 -25.72
N SER A 152 -0.53 -11.17 -26.57
CA SER A 152 -1.40 -10.42 -27.49
C SER A 152 -2.56 -9.76 -26.72
N LEU A 153 -3.22 -8.77 -27.33
CA LEU A 153 -4.33 -8.07 -26.69
C LEU A 153 -5.53 -9.01 -26.45
N GLU A 154 -5.68 -10.02 -27.30
CA GLU A 154 -6.73 -11.04 -27.28
C GLU A 154 -6.54 -12.05 -26.14
N GLU A 155 -5.30 -12.29 -25.72
CA GLU A 155 -4.95 -13.20 -24.62
C GLU A 155 -5.09 -12.57 -23.23
N ILE A 156 -4.96 -11.23 -23.14
CA ILE A 156 -4.98 -10.50 -21.86
C ILE A 156 -6.20 -10.87 -21.01
N PRO A 157 -7.45 -10.89 -21.51
CA PRO A 157 -8.62 -11.22 -20.70
C PRO A 157 -8.50 -12.55 -19.96
N ASP A 158 -7.87 -13.55 -20.56
CA ASP A 158 -7.71 -14.86 -19.93
C ASP A 158 -6.64 -14.87 -18.84
N LEU A 159 -5.63 -14.00 -18.94
CA LEU A 159 -4.60 -13.80 -17.91
C LEU A 159 -5.15 -13.10 -16.67
N ILE A 160 -6.11 -12.19 -16.85
CA ILE A 160 -6.64 -11.35 -15.76
C ILE A 160 -8.03 -11.76 -15.26
N LYS A 161 -8.72 -12.72 -15.87
CA LYS A 161 -10.12 -13.08 -15.53
C LYS A 161 -10.39 -13.33 -14.05
N ASP A 162 -9.42 -13.92 -13.34
CA ASP A 162 -9.56 -14.28 -11.93
C ASP A 162 -9.21 -13.12 -10.99
N THR A 163 -8.46 -12.14 -11.50
CA THR A 163 -7.95 -11.00 -10.73
C THR A 163 -8.73 -9.73 -11.03
N TYR A 164 -8.92 -9.39 -12.30
CA TYR A 164 -9.64 -8.21 -12.79
C TYR A 164 -10.78 -8.63 -13.71
N LYS A 165 -11.81 -9.24 -13.13
CA LYS A 165 -12.93 -9.83 -13.88
C LYS A 165 -13.64 -8.82 -14.77
N GLU A 166 -13.96 -7.64 -14.23
CA GLU A 166 -14.65 -6.60 -15.00
C GLU A 166 -13.80 -6.12 -16.18
N LEU A 167 -12.50 -5.89 -15.98
CA LEU A 167 -11.59 -5.53 -17.06
C LEU A 167 -11.52 -6.63 -18.13
N ALA A 168 -11.44 -7.90 -17.73
CA ALA A 168 -11.44 -9.03 -18.66
C ALA A 168 -12.70 -9.03 -19.53
N ASP A 169 -13.86 -8.82 -18.92
CA ASP A 169 -15.15 -8.79 -19.62
C ASP A 169 -15.27 -7.59 -20.57
N LEU A 170 -14.75 -6.41 -20.19
CA LEU A 170 -14.67 -5.23 -21.05
C LEU A 170 -13.79 -5.50 -22.27
N LEU A 171 -12.58 -6.01 -22.06
CA LEU A 171 -11.63 -6.29 -23.15
C LEU A 171 -12.16 -7.36 -24.11
N ARG A 172 -12.86 -8.40 -23.62
CA ARG A 172 -13.52 -9.42 -24.47
C ARG A 172 -14.62 -8.84 -25.36
N LYS A 173 -15.32 -7.82 -24.87
CA LYS A 173 -16.35 -7.10 -25.65
C LYS A 173 -15.75 -6.11 -26.65
N GLY A 174 -14.43 -6.00 -26.71
CA GLY A 174 -13.73 -5.05 -27.58
C GLY A 174 -13.75 -3.62 -27.06
N GLU A 175 -14.02 -3.39 -25.77
CA GLU A 175 -13.96 -2.06 -25.18
C GLU A 175 -12.53 -1.49 -25.27
N ARG A 176 -12.45 -0.21 -25.60
CA ARG A 176 -11.21 0.56 -25.77
C ARG A 176 -11.25 1.91 -25.06
N ASP A 177 -12.38 2.30 -24.48
CA ASP A 177 -12.48 3.48 -23.63
C ASP A 177 -11.55 3.34 -22.42
N THR A 178 -10.60 4.27 -22.33
CA THR A 178 -9.57 4.28 -21.29
C THR A 178 -10.15 4.63 -19.92
N PHE A 179 -11.24 5.39 -19.87
CA PHE A 179 -11.92 5.70 -18.60
C PHE A 179 -12.59 4.47 -18.01
N ALA A 180 -13.35 3.72 -18.79
CA ALA A 180 -13.96 2.46 -18.35
C ALA A 180 -12.91 1.45 -17.85
N ILE A 181 -11.79 1.34 -18.57
CA ILE A 181 -10.65 0.49 -18.20
C ILE A 181 -10.04 0.92 -16.88
N ASP A 182 -9.69 2.20 -16.74
CA ASP A 182 -9.06 2.73 -15.53
C ASP A 182 -9.99 2.52 -14.31
N ALA A 183 -11.28 2.82 -14.48
CA ALA A 183 -12.29 2.63 -13.45
C ALA A 183 -12.50 1.17 -13.06
N SER A 184 -12.34 0.21 -13.98
CA SER A 184 -12.45 -1.23 -13.68
C SER A 184 -11.27 -1.73 -12.84
N ILE A 185 -10.05 -1.24 -13.12
CA ILE A 185 -8.85 -1.56 -12.34
C ILE A 185 -8.95 -0.98 -10.94
N ASP A 186 -9.38 0.29 -10.83
CA ASP A 186 -9.53 0.96 -9.54
C ASP A 186 -10.58 0.29 -8.68
N ARG A 187 -11.76 -0.02 -9.22
CA ARG A 187 -12.82 -0.70 -8.47
C ARG A 187 -12.36 -2.03 -7.91
N GLU A 188 -11.65 -2.83 -8.70
CA GLU A 188 -11.17 -4.13 -8.23
C GLU A 188 -10.09 -3.98 -7.15
N ASN A 189 -9.13 -3.07 -7.31
CA ASN A 189 -8.10 -2.83 -6.31
C ASN A 189 -8.67 -2.25 -5.00
N LEU A 190 -9.61 -1.30 -5.09
CA LEU A 190 -10.32 -0.76 -3.95
C LEU A 190 -11.15 -1.84 -3.25
N LYS A 191 -11.87 -2.67 -4.00
CA LYS A 191 -12.63 -3.80 -3.45
C LYS A 191 -11.72 -4.73 -2.65
N ARG A 192 -10.56 -5.11 -3.20
CA ARG A 192 -9.58 -5.94 -2.49
C ARG A 192 -9.14 -5.29 -1.17
N LEU A 193 -8.89 -3.97 -1.18
CA LEU A 193 -8.51 -3.23 0.02
C LEU A 193 -9.65 -3.20 1.06
N MET A 194 -10.90 -3.02 0.62
CA MET A 194 -12.12 -2.98 1.44
C MET A 194 -12.52 -4.35 2.02
N GLU A 195 -12.14 -5.45 1.36
CA GLU A 195 -12.47 -6.81 1.80
C GLU A 195 -11.37 -7.45 2.67
N VAL A 196 -10.27 -6.75 2.94
CA VAL A 196 -9.19 -7.27 3.79
C VAL A 196 -9.68 -7.51 5.21
N LYS A 197 -9.50 -8.73 5.69
CA LYS A 197 -9.74 -9.08 7.09
C LYS A 197 -8.63 -8.55 7.99
N VAL A 198 -8.89 -7.44 8.67
CA VAL A 198 -7.98 -6.87 9.69
C VAL A 198 -8.29 -7.36 11.12
N PRO A 199 -7.29 -7.32 12.03
CA PRO A 199 -7.50 -7.59 13.46
C PRO A 199 -8.59 -6.69 14.08
N LYS A 200 -9.27 -7.17 15.13
CA LYS A 200 -10.38 -6.44 15.77
C LYS A 200 -9.89 -5.11 16.37
N GLU A 201 -8.66 -5.11 16.86
CA GLU A 201 -8.00 -4.04 17.58
C GLU A 201 -7.78 -2.78 16.71
N VAL A 202 -7.64 -2.95 15.39
CA VAL A 202 -7.39 -1.86 14.42
C VAL A 202 -8.57 -1.64 13.48
N ARG A 203 -9.70 -2.30 13.73
CA ARG A 203 -10.84 -2.31 12.82
C ARG A 203 -11.46 -0.93 12.62
N GLU A 204 -11.60 -0.15 13.68
CA GLU A 204 -12.20 1.18 13.56
C GLU A 204 -11.29 2.15 12.79
N ILE A 205 -9.98 2.11 13.04
CA ILE A 205 -8.98 2.87 12.26
C ILE A 205 -9.01 2.45 10.79
N TYR A 206 -9.09 1.15 10.51
CA TYR A 206 -9.21 0.64 9.16
C TYR A 206 -10.48 1.14 8.46
N LYS A 207 -11.63 1.13 9.14
CA LYS A 207 -12.88 1.65 8.58
C LYS A 207 -12.78 3.15 8.29
N GLU A 208 -12.16 3.91 9.17
CA GLU A 208 -11.95 5.35 8.97
C GLU A 208 -11.02 5.61 7.78
N PHE A 209 -9.97 4.82 7.60
CA PHE A 209 -9.03 5.00 6.51
C PHE A 209 -9.55 4.52 5.14
N VAL A 210 -10.35 3.45 5.10
CA VAL A 210 -10.74 2.77 3.85
C VAL A 210 -12.19 2.99 3.45
N LEU A 211 -13.10 3.17 4.42
CA LEU A 211 -14.56 3.19 4.18
C LEU A 211 -15.21 4.56 4.40
N ARG A 212 -14.48 5.54 4.93
CA ARG A 212 -14.91 6.93 5.07
C ARG A 212 -14.10 7.81 4.12
#